data_AF-A0AB38YPE2-F1
#
_entry.id   AF-A0AB38YPE2-F1
#
_cell.length_a   1.000
_cell.length_b   1.000
_cell.length_c   1.000
_cell.angle_alpha   90.00
_cell.angle_beta   90.00
_cell.angle_gamma   90.00
#
_symmetry.space_group_name_H-M   'P 1'
#
loop_
_entity.id
_entity.type
_entity.pdbx_description
1 polymer ?
#
loop_
_entity_poly.entity_id
_entity_poly.type
_entity_poly.pdbx_seq_one_letter_code
_entity_poly.pdbx_strand_id
1 'polypeptide(L)'
;MVPAVILALGITPENTGSVYIIIASFAAVSALFVLPTYPTLLGAVQMDDTGSTRIGKLVFNHPFFIPGVLAIAISVALGFLVAPLML
;
A
#
# COMPACT_ATOMS: atom_id res chain seq x y z
N MET A 1 3.01 -1.05 -15.56
CA MET A 1 3.20 0.22 -14.82
C MET A 1 4.68 0.45 -14.46
N VAL A 2 5.38 -0.55 -13.91
CA VAL A 2 6.81 -0.44 -13.55
C VAL A 2 7.74 0.00 -14.70
N PRO A 3 7.60 -0.48 -15.96
CA PRO A 3 8.48 -0.06 -17.06
C PRO A 3 8.37 1.43 -17.40
N ALA A 4 7.16 2.01 -17.32
CA ALA A 4 6.95 3.42 -17.61
C ALA A 4 7.58 4.32 -16.53
N VAL A 5 7.54 3.90 -15.27
CA VAL A 5 8.15 4.63 -14.15
C VAL A 5 9.67 4.59 -14.23
N ILE A 6 10.26 3.44 -14.56
CA ILE A 6 11.71 3.29 -14.77
C ILE A 6 12.20 4.26 -15.85
N LEU A 7 11.50 4.32 -16.98
CA LEU A 7 11.81 5.24 -18.07
C LEU A 7 11.65 6.70 -17.66
N ALA A 8 10.55 7.05 -16.98
CA ALA A 8 10.29 8.42 -16.55
C ALA A 8 11.32 8.93 -15.51
N LEU A 9 11.82 8.05 -14.64
CA LEU A 9 12.84 8.37 -13.65
C LEU A 9 14.28 8.27 -14.19
N GLY A 10 14.45 7.87 -15.47
CA GLY A 10 15.77 7.72 -16.10
C GLY A 10 16.65 6.67 -15.44
N ILE A 11 16.04 5.62 -14.87
CA ILE A 11 16.77 4.55 -14.17
C ILE A 11 17.40 3.63 -15.22
N THR A 12 18.73 3.51 -15.19
CA THR A 12 19.51 2.58 -16.02
C THR A 12 20.52 1.83 -15.15
N PRO A 13 21.18 0.77 -15.65
CA PRO A 13 22.27 0.11 -14.93
C PRO A 13 23.40 1.05 -14.51
N GLU A 14 23.63 2.12 -15.27
CA GLU A 14 24.64 3.15 -15.02
C GLU A 14 24.12 4.30 -14.14
N ASN A 15 22.80 4.47 -14.03
CA ASN A 15 22.15 5.51 -13.25
C ASN A 15 21.06 4.94 -12.33
N THR A 16 21.49 4.46 -11.16
CA THR A 16 20.62 3.85 -10.15
C THR A 16 20.14 4.82 -9.07
N GLY A 17 20.51 6.10 -9.15
CA GLY A 17 20.28 7.08 -8.07
C GLY A 17 18.81 7.29 -7.68
N SER A 18 17.86 6.96 -8.55
CA SER A 18 16.41 7.09 -8.30
C SER A 18 15.72 5.78 -7.92
N VAL A 19 16.44 4.66 -7.80
CA VAL A 19 15.85 3.33 -7.52
C VAL A 19 15.11 3.31 -6.18
N TYR A 20 15.59 4.06 -5.19
CA TYR A 20 14.95 4.15 -3.87
C TYR A 20 13.50 4.64 -3.96
N ILE A 21 13.14 5.44 -4.96
CA ILE A 21 11.77 5.96 -5.16
C ILE A 21 10.80 4.81 -5.47
N ILE A 22 11.23 3.83 -6.27
CA ILE A 22 10.40 2.66 -6.59
C ILE A 22 10.19 1.81 -5.34
N ILE A 23 11.23 1.61 -4.55
CA ILE A 23 11.16 0.79 -3.33
C ILE A 23 10.30 1.49 -2.27
N ALA A 24 10.52 2.78 -2.03
CA ALA A 24 9.77 3.58 -1.07
C ALA A 24 8.28 3.69 -1.43
N SER A 25 7.94 3.75 -2.72
CA SER A 25 6.55 3.87 -3.18
C SER A 25 5.80 2.54 -3.29
N PHE A 26 6.47 1.39 -3.11
CA PHE A 26 5.86 0.07 -3.32
C PHE A 26 4.58 -0.14 -2.48
N ALA A 27 4.58 0.27 -1.21
CA ALA A 27 3.41 0.14 -0.35
C ALA A 27 2.18 0.91 -0.88
N ALA A 28 2.38 2.00 -1.64
CA ALA A 28 1.29 2.81 -2.18
C ALA A 28 0.42 2.05 -3.21
N VAL A 29 0.97 1.04 -3.89
CA VAL A 29 0.22 0.22 -4.85
C VAL A 29 -0.41 -1.03 -4.23
N SER A 30 -0.25 -1.24 -2.92
CA SER A 30 -0.74 -2.43 -2.19
C SER A 30 -2.07 -2.20 -1.45
N ALA A 31 -2.88 -1.23 -1.87
CA ALA A 31 -4.12 -0.82 -1.20
C ALA A 31 -5.32 -1.76 -1.46
N LEU A 32 -5.12 -3.07 -1.34
CA LEU A 32 -6.14 -4.11 -1.61
C LEU A 32 -7.33 -4.05 -0.64
N PHE A 33 -7.17 -3.35 0.48
CA PHE A 33 -8.23 -3.13 1.46
C PHE A 33 -9.21 -2.02 1.08
N VAL A 34 -8.93 -1.21 0.04
CA VAL A 34 -9.76 -0.04 -0.29
C VAL A 34 -11.17 -0.45 -0.76
N LEU A 35 -11.26 -1.52 -1.55
CA LEU A 35 -12.53 -2.13 -1.90
C LEU A 35 -12.65 -3.45 -1.11
N PRO A 36 -13.83 -3.77 -0.56
CA PRO A 36 -14.07 -5.00 0.19
C PRO A 36 -14.25 -6.19 -0.76
N THR A 37 -13.39 -6.31 -1.78
CA THR A 37 -13.37 -7.43 -2.74
C THR A 37 -12.26 -8.42 -2.42
N TYR A 38 -11.35 -8.08 -1.50
CA TYR A 38 -10.22 -8.93 -1.16
C TYR A 38 -10.64 -10.08 -0.21
N PRO A 39 -10.35 -11.36 -0.54
CA PRO A 39 -10.87 -12.51 0.21
C PRO A 39 -10.53 -12.51 1.70
N THR A 40 -9.35 -12.01 2.08
CA THR A 40 -8.94 -11.98 3.49
C THR A 40 -9.74 -10.98 4.32
N LEU A 41 -10.11 -9.83 3.75
CA LEU A 41 -10.96 -8.84 4.40
C LEU A 41 -12.38 -9.40 4.58
N LEU A 42 -12.94 -10.00 3.52
CA LEU A 42 -14.25 -10.63 3.58
C LEU A 42 -14.30 -11.79 4.58
N GLY A 43 -13.26 -12.62 4.60
CA GLY A 43 -13.12 -13.69 5.60
C GLY A 43 -13.06 -13.15 7.02
N ALA A 44 -12.30 -12.06 7.26
CA ALA A 44 -12.24 -11.43 8.58
C ALA A 44 -13.60 -10.91 9.06
N VAL A 45 -14.39 -10.32 8.16
CA VAL A 45 -15.77 -9.87 8.46
C VAL A 45 -16.70 -11.05 8.72
N GLN A 46 -16.59 -12.12 7.94
CA GLN A 46 -17.45 -13.31 8.08
C GLN A 46 -17.18 -14.12 9.35
N MET A 47 -15.92 -14.16 9.80
CA MET A 47 -15.51 -14.89 11.01
C MET A 47 -15.68 -14.06 12.30
N ASP A 48 -16.11 -12.80 12.21
CA ASP A 48 -16.24 -11.93 13.37
C ASP A 48 -17.64 -11.99 14.01
N ASP A 49 -17.76 -12.85 15.02
CA ASP A 49 -18.99 -13.01 15.80
C ASP A 49 -19.28 -11.82 16.76
N THR A 50 -18.28 -10.96 17.04
CA THR A 50 -18.48 -9.78 17.89
C THR A 50 -19.23 -8.67 17.16
N GLY A 51 -19.24 -8.71 15.83
CA GLY A 51 -19.82 -7.68 14.99
C GLY A 51 -19.02 -6.37 14.95
N SER A 52 -17.77 -6.38 15.44
CA SER A 52 -16.84 -5.25 15.39
C SER A 52 -16.39 -4.90 13.97
N THR A 53 -16.47 -5.88 13.07
CA THR A 53 -16.10 -5.75 11.67
C THR A 53 -17.31 -5.97 10.78
N ARG A 54 -17.79 -4.87 10.20
CA ARG A 54 -18.94 -4.85 9.29
C ARG A 54 -18.67 -3.92 8.12
N ILE A 55 -19.23 -4.26 6.97
CA ILE A 55 -19.28 -3.34 5.84
C ILE A 55 -20.50 -2.42 6.03
N GLY A 56 -20.24 -1.12 6.07
CA GLY A 56 -21.26 -0.09 6.24
C GLY A 56 -22.01 0.24 4.95
N LYS A 57 -22.73 1.37 4.97
CA LYS A 57 -23.56 1.83 3.83
C LYS A 57 -22.76 2.15 2.56
N LEU A 58 -21.50 2.58 2.69
CA LEU A 58 -20.62 2.89 1.58
C LEU A 58 -19.58 1.79 1.43
N VAL A 59 -19.14 1.54 0.20
CA VAL A 59 -18.15 0.49 -0.12
C VAL A 59 -16.83 0.66 0.66
N PHE A 60 -16.42 1.91 0.91
CA PHE A 60 -15.21 2.24 1.69
C PHE A 60 -15.42 2.25 3.21
N ASN A 61 -16.66 2.16 3.68
CA ASN A 61 -16.98 2.28 5.10
C ASN A 61 -16.83 0.92 5.80
N HIS A 62 -15.60 0.53 6.08
CA HIS A 62 -15.26 -0.69 6.81
C HIS A 62 -14.07 -0.44 7.75
N PRO A 63 -13.93 -1.20 8.86
CA PRO A 63 -12.94 -0.91 9.90
C PRO A 63 -11.49 -0.98 9.42
N PHE A 64 -11.21 -1.71 8.35
CA PHE A 64 -9.86 -1.88 7.81
C PHE A 64 -9.33 -0.65 7.04
N PHE A 65 -10.19 0.33 6.73
CA PHE A 65 -9.79 1.47 5.89
C PHE A 65 -8.78 2.37 6.60
N ILE A 66 -9.08 2.81 7.83
CA ILE A 66 -8.20 3.71 8.60
C ILE A 66 -6.86 3.03 8.92
N PRO A 67 -6.82 1.80 9.48
CA PRO A 67 -5.56 1.10 9.73
C PRO A 67 -4.75 0.87 8.45
N GLY A 68 -5.41 0.51 7.35
CA GLY A 68 -4.74 0.29 6.06
C GLY A 68 -4.11 1.56 5.50
N VAL A 69 -4.82 2.69 5.53
CA VAL A 69 -4.30 3.99 5.07
C VAL A 69 -3.12 4.44 5.94
N LEU A 70 -3.23 4.30 7.27
CA LEU A 70 -2.13 4.62 8.18
C LEU A 70 -0.90 3.74 7.92
N ALA A 71 -1.10 2.44 7.72
CA ALA A 71 -0.01 1.51 7.42
C ALA A 71 0.70 1.89 6.12
N ILE A 72 -0.03 2.22 5.06
CA ILE A 72 0.56 2.69 3.79
C ILE A 72 1.31 4.00 3.99
N ALA A 73 0.68 5.00 4.61
CA ALA A 73 1.29 6.32 4.78
C ALA A 73 2.60 6.24 5.58
N ILE A 74 2.61 5.49 6.68
CA ILE A 74 3.81 5.28 7.50
C ILE A 74 4.86 4.51 6.71
N SER A 75 4.49 3.43 6.01
CA SER A 75 5.44 2.61 5.25
C SER A 75 6.11 3.40 4.13
N VAL A 76 5.35 4.22 3.40
CA VAL A 76 5.90 5.07 2.34
C VAL A 76 6.82 6.15 2.93
N ALA A 77 6.39 6.82 4.00
CA ALA A 77 7.21 7.83 4.67
C ALA A 77 8.54 7.26 5.18
N LEU A 78 8.50 6.12 5.87
CA LEU A 78 9.70 5.42 6.33
C LEU A 78 10.54 4.91 5.16
N GLY A 79 9.92 4.44 4.08
CA GLY A 79 10.61 4.03 2.86
C GLY A 79 11.45 5.16 2.27
N PHE A 80 10.92 6.37 2.19
CA PHE A 80 11.67 7.54 1.71
C PHE A 80 12.77 8.01 2.67
N LEU A 81 12.65 7.72 3.97
CA LEU A 81 13.69 8.03 4.95
C LEU A 81 14.83 7.00 4.97
N VAL A 82 14.50 5.72 4.85
CA VAL A 82 15.44 4.61 5.08
C VAL A 82 16.07 4.11 3.78
N ALA A 83 15.31 4.01 2.69
CA ALA A 83 15.82 3.44 1.44
C ALA A 83 17.04 4.19 0.85
N PRO A 84 17.12 5.53 0.88
CA PRO A 84 18.32 6.25 0.42
C PRO A 84 19.56 6.03 1.28
N LEU A 85 19.41 5.52 2.51
CA LEU A 85 20.54 5.24 3.42
C LEU A 85 21.09 3.82 3.23
N MET A 86 20.31 2.92 2.64
CA MET A 86 20.64 1.50 2.49
C MET A 86 21.06 1.09 1.08
N LEU A 87 20.82 1.94 0.08
CA LEU A 87 21.04 1.70 -1.36
C LEU A 87 22.08 2.67 -1.90
#